data_AF-A0A2V3V7F2-F1
#
_entry.id   AF-A0A2V3V7F2-F1
#
_cell.length_a   1.000
_cell.length_b   1.000
_cell.length_c   1.000
_cell.angle_alpha   90.00
_cell.angle_beta   90.00
_cell.angle_gamma   90.00
#
_symmetry.space_group_name_H-M   'P 1'
#
loop_
_entity.id
_entity.type
_entity.pdbx_description
1 polymer ?
#
loop_
_entity_poly.entity_id
_entity_poly.type
_entity_poly.pdbx_seq_one_letter_code
_entity_poly.pdbx_strand_id
1 'polypeptide(L)'
;MVDDPIWQALAAMRIEPEGAALGFTRRLARENGWSRSHAEAVFHEYRRFLYLAATGSGEVTPSDQVDQAWHLHLTYTRHYWEELCARIIGRPLHHGPTAGGASEGRKYRALYAETLRRYRETFGQEPPCDIWPPSDLRFGTRYQWVDTRRHFLLPRRMVSIAGMAGGAALLAACTALVARTSGPASDIASGSGWNAFLQSDYGIPLLIVAIFALLILVGMLLARRRASAGSGAGSRAVARRRRRDDSSRDSSGGSFDSWSSAGGNTAAAGGAAFAAGGDFGGGGADASWDDGAGGSDSGGDSGCSSGCGGCGGD
;
A
#
# COMPACT_ATOMS: atom_id res chain seq x y z
N MET A 1 -14.45 -26.53 -1.80
CA MET A 1 -14.05 -25.89 -0.53
C MET A 1 -13.18 -26.90 0.19
N VAL A 2 -12.09 -26.49 0.83
CA VAL A 2 -11.14 -27.44 1.45
C VAL A 2 -11.84 -28.11 2.64
N ASP A 3 -12.07 -29.41 2.57
CA ASP A 3 -12.70 -30.18 3.65
C ASP A 3 -11.62 -30.65 4.63
N ASP A 4 -11.11 -29.69 5.41
CA ASP A 4 -10.02 -29.87 6.37
C ASP A 4 -10.41 -29.25 7.72
N PRO A 5 -10.29 -29.98 8.85
CA PRO A 5 -10.60 -29.47 10.19
C PRO A 5 -9.84 -28.18 10.55
N ILE A 6 -8.59 -28.03 10.11
CA ILE A 6 -7.79 -26.82 10.34
C ILE A 6 -8.44 -25.64 9.58
N TRP A 7 -8.85 -25.85 8.33
CA TRP A 7 -9.52 -24.81 7.56
C TRP A 7 -10.86 -24.41 8.21
N GLN A 8 -11.67 -25.36 8.66
CA GLN A 8 -12.93 -25.08 9.33
C GLN A 8 -12.71 -24.26 10.61
N ALA A 9 -11.72 -24.63 11.43
CA ALA A 9 -11.36 -23.90 12.64
C ALA A 9 -10.85 -22.48 12.34
N LEU A 10 -10.01 -22.31 11.32
CA LEU A 10 -9.55 -20.99 10.87
C LEU A 10 -10.69 -20.15 10.30
N ALA A 11 -11.60 -20.74 9.54
CA ALA A 11 -12.76 -20.05 8.96
C ALA A 11 -13.70 -19.52 10.05
N ALA A 12 -13.89 -20.28 11.13
CA ALA A 12 -14.70 -19.91 12.29
C ALA A 12 -13.96 -19.02 13.33
N MET A 13 -12.65 -18.81 13.16
CA MET A 13 -11.82 -18.07 14.12
C MET A 13 -12.30 -16.63 14.32
N ARG A 14 -12.43 -16.23 15.59
CA ARG A 14 -12.76 -14.86 16.01
C ARG A 14 -11.70 -14.36 17.00
N ILE A 15 -10.93 -13.35 16.59
CA ILE A 15 -9.80 -12.83 17.39
C ILE A 15 -10.26 -11.89 18.52
N GLU A 16 -11.40 -11.23 18.33
CA GLU A 16 -11.90 -10.22 19.27
C GLU A 16 -12.48 -10.85 20.55
N PRO A 17 -12.20 -10.28 21.73
CA PRO A 17 -12.90 -10.65 22.96
C PRO A 17 -14.40 -10.37 22.84
N GLU A 18 -15.22 -11.17 23.52
CA GLU A 18 -16.66 -10.92 23.62
C GLU A 18 -16.92 -9.50 24.16
N GLY A 19 -17.82 -8.76 23.50
CA GLY A 19 -18.19 -7.40 23.91
C GLY A 19 -17.20 -6.29 23.53
N ALA A 20 -16.14 -6.57 22.76
CA ALA A 20 -15.19 -5.54 22.34
C ALA A 20 -15.85 -4.44 21.46
N ALA A 21 -15.79 -3.19 21.92
CA ALA A 21 -16.33 -2.03 21.19
C ALA A 21 -15.63 -1.77 19.83
N LEU A 22 -14.39 -2.24 19.69
CA LEU A 22 -13.60 -2.17 18.46
C LEU A 22 -13.10 -3.57 18.07
N GLY A 23 -13.85 -4.24 17.19
CA GLY A 23 -13.49 -5.54 16.65
C GLY A 23 -12.21 -5.53 15.79
N PHE A 24 -11.66 -6.71 15.55
CA PHE A 24 -10.34 -6.90 14.91
C PHE A 24 -10.27 -6.25 13.52
N THR A 25 -11.22 -6.53 12.64
CA THR A 25 -11.25 -5.99 11.27
C THR A 25 -11.45 -4.47 11.26
N ARG A 26 -12.18 -3.92 12.24
CA ARG A 26 -12.37 -2.47 12.38
C ARG A 26 -11.08 -1.78 12.80
N ARG A 27 -10.32 -2.40 13.69
CA ARG A 27 -8.98 -1.93 14.08
C ARG A 27 -8.02 -2.01 12.90
N LEU A 28 -7.99 -3.14 12.19
CA LEU A 28 -7.19 -3.35 10.98
C LEU A 28 -7.45 -2.26 9.93
N ALA A 29 -8.73 -1.96 9.67
CA ALA A 29 -9.13 -0.89 8.76
C ALA A 29 -8.61 0.48 9.20
N ARG A 30 -8.76 0.81 10.49
CA ARG A 30 -8.38 2.11 11.04
C ARG A 30 -6.87 2.32 10.99
N GLU A 31 -6.08 1.32 11.36
CA GLU A 31 -4.62 1.43 11.46
C GLU A 31 -3.94 1.49 10.08
N ASN A 32 -4.56 0.94 9.04
CA ASN A 32 -4.03 0.95 7.68
C ASN A 32 -4.72 1.96 6.75
N GLY A 33 -5.71 2.72 7.23
CA GLY A 33 -6.49 3.63 6.40
C GLY A 33 -7.33 2.94 5.33
N TRP A 34 -7.73 1.68 5.56
CA TRP A 34 -8.53 0.89 4.62
C TRP A 34 -10.02 1.06 4.82
N SER A 35 -10.81 0.70 3.80
CA SER A 35 -12.25 0.49 3.99
C SER A 35 -12.49 -0.75 4.86
N ARG A 36 -13.65 -0.82 5.51
CA ARG A 36 -14.04 -2.00 6.29
C ARG A 36 -14.11 -3.26 5.43
N SER A 37 -14.73 -3.16 4.26
CA SER A 37 -14.84 -4.28 3.31
C SER A 37 -13.48 -4.80 2.85
N HIS A 38 -12.50 -3.91 2.64
CA HIS A 38 -11.15 -4.32 2.28
C HIS A 38 -10.45 -5.00 3.47
N ALA A 39 -10.60 -4.48 4.69
CA ALA A 39 -10.05 -5.14 5.88
C ALA A 39 -10.67 -6.52 6.14
N GLU A 40 -11.96 -6.69 5.88
CA GLU A 40 -12.64 -8.00 5.96
C GLU A 40 -12.11 -8.97 4.89
N ALA A 41 -11.93 -8.51 3.66
CA ALA A 41 -11.32 -9.29 2.60
C ALA A 41 -9.87 -9.69 2.93
N VAL A 42 -9.06 -8.75 3.46
CA VAL A 42 -7.70 -9.04 3.93
C VAL A 42 -7.71 -10.05 5.08
N PHE A 43 -8.66 -9.95 6.02
CA PHE A 43 -8.77 -10.92 7.11
C PHE A 43 -9.20 -12.31 6.63
N HIS A 44 -10.01 -12.39 5.57
CA HIS A 44 -10.28 -13.66 4.90
C HIS A 44 -9.02 -14.25 4.25
N GLU A 45 -8.24 -13.43 3.53
CA GLU A 45 -6.98 -13.86 2.94
C GLU A 45 -5.90 -14.21 3.97
N TYR A 46 -5.91 -13.57 5.14
CA TYR A 46 -5.06 -13.93 6.26
C TYR A 46 -5.36 -15.34 6.78
N ARG A 47 -6.64 -15.73 6.89
CA ARG A 47 -7.02 -17.11 7.24
C ARG A 47 -6.53 -18.11 6.20
N ARG A 48 -6.59 -17.78 4.91
CA ARG A 48 -6.01 -18.61 3.83
C ARG A 48 -4.49 -18.74 3.96
N PHE A 49 -3.80 -17.65 4.27
CA PHE A 49 -2.36 -17.66 4.52
C PHE A 49 -2.00 -18.54 5.72
N LEU A 50 -2.73 -18.43 6.84
CA LEU A 50 -2.54 -19.28 8.01
C LEU A 50 -2.71 -20.76 7.68
N TYR A 51 -3.71 -21.09 6.85
CA TYR A 51 -3.90 -22.46 6.37
C TYR A 51 -2.69 -22.95 5.58
N LEU A 52 -2.18 -22.16 4.63
CA LEU A 52 -0.96 -22.50 3.87
C LEU A 52 0.26 -22.67 4.78
N ALA A 53 0.40 -21.85 5.82
CA ALA A 53 1.46 -21.97 6.81
C ALA A 53 1.32 -23.25 7.67
N ALA A 54 0.09 -23.65 7.96
CA ALA A 54 -0.25 -24.80 8.81
C ALA A 54 -0.16 -26.16 8.08
N THR A 55 -0.45 -26.21 6.78
CA THR A 55 -0.48 -27.48 6.02
C THR A 55 0.69 -27.66 5.06
N GLY A 56 1.54 -26.64 4.91
CA GLY A 56 2.72 -26.68 4.05
C GLY A 56 3.94 -27.35 4.66
N SER A 57 4.78 -27.92 3.79
CA SER A 57 6.11 -28.42 4.12
C SER A 57 7.23 -27.35 4.10
N GLY A 58 6.91 -26.10 3.73
CA GLY A 58 7.89 -25.03 3.57
C GLY A 58 7.41 -23.66 4.05
N GLU A 59 8.36 -22.74 4.20
CA GLU A 59 8.12 -21.34 4.56
C GLU A 59 7.15 -20.68 3.57
N VAL A 60 6.26 -19.85 4.09
CA VAL A 60 5.35 -19.02 3.29
C VAL A 60 5.63 -17.55 3.56
N THR A 61 5.51 -16.72 2.53
CA THR A 61 5.70 -15.28 2.62
C THR A 61 4.38 -14.57 2.32
N PRO A 62 3.86 -13.73 3.23
CA PRO A 62 2.60 -13.03 3.03
C PRO A 62 2.74 -11.83 2.07
N SER A 63 1.60 -11.37 1.54
CA SER A 63 1.53 -10.02 0.95
C SER A 63 1.64 -8.94 2.02
N ASP A 64 1.82 -7.66 1.67
CA ASP A 64 1.88 -6.59 2.67
C ASP A 64 0.58 -6.54 3.47
N GLN A 65 -0.54 -6.62 2.77
CA GLN A 65 -1.86 -6.51 3.34
C GLN A 65 -2.11 -7.63 4.36
N VAL A 66 -1.75 -8.87 4.00
CA VAL A 66 -1.88 -10.03 4.88
C VAL A 66 -0.90 -9.97 6.05
N ASP A 67 0.31 -9.45 5.81
CA ASP A 67 1.31 -9.23 6.86
C ASP A 67 0.84 -8.19 7.89
N GLN A 68 0.13 -7.12 7.47
CA GLN A 68 -0.49 -6.18 8.41
C GLN A 68 -1.55 -6.83 9.31
N ALA A 69 -2.35 -7.76 8.76
CA ALA A 69 -3.29 -8.53 9.57
C ALA A 69 -2.56 -9.46 10.55
N TRP A 70 -1.44 -10.07 10.12
CA TRP A 70 -0.62 -10.90 10.99
C TRP A 70 0.03 -10.08 12.12
N HIS A 71 0.64 -8.94 11.80
CA HIS A 71 1.18 -8.01 12.79
C HIS A 71 0.14 -7.59 13.82
N LEU A 72 -1.07 -7.24 13.37
CA LEU A 72 -2.14 -6.91 14.29
C LEU A 72 -2.50 -8.12 15.17
N HIS A 73 -2.61 -9.32 14.61
CA HIS A 73 -2.94 -10.52 15.38
C HIS A 73 -1.88 -10.85 16.45
N LEU A 74 -0.59 -10.60 16.19
CA LEU A 74 0.48 -10.76 17.18
C LEU A 74 0.29 -9.89 18.43
N THR A 75 -0.42 -8.75 18.31
CA THR A 75 -0.76 -7.91 19.48
C THR A 75 -1.86 -8.52 20.36
N TYR A 76 -2.65 -9.46 19.84
CA TYR A 76 -3.63 -10.25 20.59
C TYR A 76 -2.97 -11.52 21.12
N THR A 77 -1.94 -11.34 21.94
CA THR A 77 -0.97 -12.39 22.31
C THR A 77 -1.61 -13.67 22.84
N ARG A 78 -2.62 -13.56 23.72
CA ARG A 78 -3.36 -14.72 24.25
C ARG A 78 -4.04 -15.50 23.13
N HIS A 79 -4.85 -14.82 22.32
CA HIS A 79 -5.53 -15.46 21.20
C HIS A 79 -4.52 -16.04 20.19
N TYR A 80 -3.42 -15.34 19.92
CA TYR A 80 -2.39 -15.81 19.00
C TYR A 80 -1.68 -17.09 19.49
N TRP A 81 -1.26 -17.13 20.75
CA TRP A 81 -0.48 -18.25 21.28
C TRP A 81 -1.35 -19.41 21.75
N GLU A 82 -2.40 -19.14 22.52
CA GLU A 82 -3.26 -20.15 23.14
C GLU A 82 -4.23 -20.72 22.08
N GLU A 83 -4.87 -19.85 21.31
CA GLU A 83 -5.96 -20.24 20.42
C GLU A 83 -5.46 -20.61 19.02
N LEU A 84 -4.72 -19.72 18.35
CA LEU A 84 -4.23 -19.99 17.02
C LEU A 84 -3.10 -21.03 17.02
N CYS A 85 -2.01 -20.78 17.74
CA CYS A 85 -0.83 -21.66 17.68
C CYS A 85 -1.07 -23.01 18.37
N ALA A 86 -1.52 -23.01 19.62
CA ALA A 86 -1.65 -24.25 20.38
C ALA A 86 -2.89 -25.06 20.00
N ARG A 87 -4.07 -24.43 19.88
CA ARG A 87 -5.33 -25.14 19.65
C ARG A 87 -5.67 -25.39 18.17
N ILE A 88 -5.52 -24.39 17.29
CA ILE A 88 -5.94 -24.52 15.88
C ILE A 88 -4.82 -25.13 15.01
N ILE A 89 -3.61 -24.57 15.07
CA ILE A 89 -2.48 -25.00 14.22
C ILE A 89 -1.73 -26.18 14.85
N GLY A 90 -1.70 -26.28 16.18
CA GLY A 90 -0.99 -27.34 16.91
C GLY A 90 0.53 -27.17 16.96
N ARG A 91 1.08 -26.03 16.54
CA ARG A 91 2.52 -25.71 16.61
C ARG A 91 2.77 -24.20 16.63
N PRO A 92 3.92 -23.76 17.18
CA PRO A 92 4.32 -22.36 17.12
C PRO A 92 4.43 -21.86 15.67
N LEU A 93 3.83 -20.69 15.41
CA LEU A 93 4.04 -19.95 14.18
C LEU A 93 4.73 -18.65 14.53
N HIS A 94 6.02 -18.53 14.23
CA HIS A 94 6.81 -17.33 14.53
C HIS A 94 6.80 -16.37 13.36
N HIS A 95 6.69 -15.07 13.67
CA HIS A 95 6.99 -13.98 12.74
C HIS A 95 8.39 -13.48 13.02
N GLY A 96 9.21 -13.33 11.98
CA GLY A 96 10.61 -12.92 12.11
C GLY A 96 10.94 -11.79 11.12
N PRO A 97 11.76 -10.81 11.54
CA PRO A 97 12.25 -9.79 10.62
C PRO A 97 13.16 -10.40 9.55
N THR A 98 13.25 -9.76 8.39
CA THR A 98 14.28 -10.10 7.40
C THR A 98 15.66 -9.65 7.90
N ALA A 99 16.71 -10.42 7.59
CA ALA A 99 18.08 -9.99 7.84
C ALA A 99 18.54 -8.87 6.87
N GLY A 100 17.74 -8.58 5.83
CA GLY A 100 18.05 -7.55 4.84
C GLY A 100 19.12 -7.95 3.83
N GLY A 101 19.35 -7.08 2.86
CA GLY A 101 20.34 -7.32 1.80
C GLY A 101 19.78 -8.03 0.55
N ALA A 102 20.64 -8.12 -0.48
CA ALA A 102 20.22 -8.59 -1.80
C ALA A 102 19.89 -10.08 -1.86
N SER A 103 20.59 -10.91 -1.08
CA SER A 103 20.35 -12.36 -0.98
C SER A 103 18.99 -12.66 -0.36
N GLU A 104 18.70 -12.06 0.80
CA GLU A 104 17.40 -12.14 1.46
C GLU A 104 16.27 -11.63 0.56
N GLY A 105 16.50 -10.50 -0.13
CA GLY A 105 15.54 -10.00 -1.11
C GLY A 105 15.24 -11.00 -2.24
N ARG A 106 16.23 -11.76 -2.72
CA ARG A 106 16.00 -12.84 -3.69
C ARG A 106 15.25 -14.04 -3.06
N LYS A 107 15.61 -14.43 -1.83
CA LYS A 107 14.94 -15.50 -1.07
C LYS A 107 13.44 -15.21 -0.92
N TYR A 108 13.07 -14.06 -0.36
CA TYR A 108 11.65 -13.73 -0.13
C TYR A 108 10.87 -13.55 -1.42
N ARG A 109 11.48 -13.08 -2.52
CA ARG A 109 10.84 -13.06 -3.84
C ARG A 109 10.48 -14.46 -4.33
N ALA A 110 11.38 -15.43 -4.16
CA ALA A 110 11.12 -16.82 -4.51
C ALA A 110 10.05 -17.45 -3.62
N LEU A 111 10.15 -17.27 -2.29
CA LEU A 111 9.16 -17.77 -1.33
C LEU A 111 7.76 -17.17 -1.54
N TYR A 112 7.68 -15.89 -1.90
CA TYR A 112 6.41 -15.26 -2.21
C TYR A 112 5.78 -15.84 -3.49
N ALA A 113 6.57 -16.03 -4.56
CA ALA A 113 6.08 -16.67 -5.78
C ALA A 113 5.58 -18.11 -5.51
N GLU A 114 6.31 -18.85 -4.69
CA GLU A 114 5.94 -20.19 -4.25
C GLU A 114 4.66 -20.18 -3.40
N THR A 115 4.50 -19.19 -2.52
CA THR A 115 3.27 -19.01 -1.72
C THR A 115 2.06 -18.79 -2.63
N LEU A 116 2.18 -17.96 -3.68
CA LEU A 116 1.11 -17.74 -4.66
C LEU A 116 0.81 -19.00 -5.48
N ARG A 117 1.83 -19.80 -5.83
CA ARG A 117 1.64 -21.09 -6.51
C ARG A 117 0.83 -22.04 -5.64
N ARG A 118 1.26 -22.24 -4.38
CA ARG A 118 0.57 -23.08 -3.42
C ARG A 118 -0.85 -22.62 -3.13
N TYR A 119 -1.07 -21.30 -3.05
CA TYR A 119 -2.41 -20.75 -2.93
C TYR A 119 -3.34 -21.24 -4.04
N ARG A 120 -2.89 -21.15 -5.31
CA ARG A 120 -3.69 -21.58 -6.47
C ARG A 120 -4.00 -23.08 -6.40
N GLU A 121 -3.01 -23.88 -6.02
CA GLU A 121 -3.15 -25.34 -5.90
C GLU A 121 -4.12 -25.73 -4.79
N THR A 122 -4.04 -25.05 -3.64
CA THR A 122 -4.88 -25.34 -2.47
C THR A 122 -6.33 -24.88 -2.65
N PHE A 123 -6.54 -23.69 -3.21
CA PHE A 123 -7.88 -23.08 -3.26
C PHE A 123 -8.55 -23.15 -4.64
N GLY A 124 -7.82 -23.56 -5.69
CA GLY A 124 -8.32 -23.60 -7.06
C GLY A 124 -8.74 -22.22 -7.60
N GLN A 125 -8.19 -21.15 -7.03
CA GLN A 125 -8.58 -19.76 -7.31
C GLN A 125 -7.34 -18.88 -7.48
N GLU A 126 -7.46 -17.85 -8.30
CA GLU A 126 -6.43 -16.82 -8.39
C GLU A 126 -6.49 -15.93 -7.13
N PRO A 127 -5.35 -15.65 -6.47
CA PRO A 127 -5.29 -14.69 -5.38
C PRO A 127 -5.81 -13.30 -5.82
N PRO A 128 -6.67 -12.63 -5.04
CA PRO A 128 -7.13 -11.28 -5.37
C PRO A 128 -5.95 -10.30 -5.47
N CYS A 129 -5.73 -9.69 -6.64
CA CYS A 129 -4.51 -8.91 -6.92
C CYS A 129 -4.39 -7.61 -6.10
N ASP A 130 -5.50 -7.12 -5.53
CA ASP A 130 -5.52 -5.97 -4.62
C ASP A 130 -5.01 -6.32 -3.21
N ILE A 131 -4.99 -7.61 -2.85
CA ILE A 131 -4.47 -8.12 -1.58
C ILE A 131 -3.16 -8.90 -1.80
N TRP A 132 -3.03 -9.62 -2.91
CA TRP A 132 -1.89 -10.42 -3.31
C TRP A 132 -1.31 -9.89 -4.64
N PRO A 133 -0.60 -8.76 -4.60
CA PRO A 133 -0.04 -8.18 -5.82
C PRO A 133 1.10 -9.04 -6.38
N PRO A 134 1.42 -8.92 -7.68
CA PRO A 134 2.65 -9.46 -8.26
C PRO A 134 3.92 -9.10 -7.47
N SER A 135 4.93 -9.97 -7.51
CA SER A 135 6.16 -9.84 -6.71
C SER A 135 6.89 -8.51 -6.91
N ASP A 136 6.93 -7.97 -8.13
CA ASP A 136 7.54 -6.68 -8.43
C ASP A 136 6.86 -5.52 -7.69
N LEU A 137 5.53 -5.56 -7.58
CA LEU A 137 4.76 -4.56 -6.84
C LEU A 137 4.90 -4.75 -5.33
N ARG A 138 4.83 -6.00 -4.85
CA ARG A 138 5.01 -6.37 -3.42
C ARG A 138 6.33 -5.83 -2.87
N PHE A 139 7.44 -6.07 -3.58
CA PHE A 139 8.78 -5.69 -3.12
C PHE A 139 9.26 -4.32 -3.64
N GLY A 140 8.47 -3.65 -4.47
CA GLY A 140 8.72 -2.29 -4.96
C GLY A 140 8.07 -1.19 -4.12
N THR A 141 7.10 -1.54 -3.27
CA THR A 141 6.35 -0.58 -2.45
C THR A 141 7.12 -0.21 -1.18
N ARG A 142 7.05 1.06 -0.78
CA ARG A 142 7.68 1.58 0.46
C ARG A 142 6.61 2.20 1.34
N TYR A 143 6.51 1.74 2.58
CA TYR A 143 5.59 2.28 3.58
C TYR A 143 6.35 3.13 4.58
N GLN A 144 5.73 4.24 4.98
CA GLN A 144 6.19 5.09 6.07
C GLN A 144 4.99 5.57 6.87
N TRP A 145 5.19 5.72 8.17
CA TRP A 145 4.18 6.29 9.05
C TRP A 145 4.24 7.80 8.94
N VAL A 146 3.12 8.43 8.60
CA VAL A 146 3.04 9.88 8.38
C VAL A 146 1.90 10.43 9.21
N ASP A 147 2.17 11.50 9.97
CA ASP A 147 1.13 12.27 10.64
C ASP A 147 0.35 13.09 9.61
N THR A 148 -0.87 12.65 9.28
CA THR A 148 -1.75 13.29 8.30
C THR A 148 -2.36 14.60 8.79
N ARG A 149 -2.18 14.98 10.08
CA ARG A 149 -2.56 16.32 10.57
C ARG A 149 -1.51 17.37 10.23
N ARG A 150 -0.26 16.95 10.07
CA ARG A 150 0.88 17.81 9.76
C ARG A 150 1.25 17.80 8.28
N HIS A 151 0.83 16.77 7.55
CA HIS A 151 1.23 16.57 6.15
C HIS A 151 0.01 16.34 5.26
N PHE A 152 0.03 16.97 4.08
CA PHE A 152 -0.90 16.65 3.00
C PHE A 152 -0.34 15.50 2.15
N LEU A 153 -1.15 14.45 1.96
CA LEU A 153 -0.82 13.33 1.09
C LEU A 153 -1.42 13.54 -0.29
N LEU A 154 -0.60 13.98 -1.25
CA LEU A 154 -1.01 14.23 -2.63
C LEU A 154 -0.42 13.18 -3.57
N PRO A 155 -1.20 12.59 -4.49
CA PRO A 155 -0.66 11.69 -5.50
C PRO A 155 0.40 12.41 -6.35
N ARG A 156 1.60 11.82 -6.48
CA ARG A 156 2.73 12.43 -7.22
C ARG A 156 2.32 12.93 -8.60
N ARG A 157 1.53 12.14 -9.34
CA ARG A 157 1.02 12.52 -10.68
C ARG A 157 0.23 13.84 -10.68
N MET A 158 -0.56 14.10 -9.64
CA MET A 158 -1.35 15.32 -9.53
C MET A 158 -0.45 16.51 -9.25
N VAL A 159 0.54 16.34 -8.37
CA VAL A 159 1.54 17.37 -8.08
C VAL A 159 2.37 17.69 -9.32
N SER A 160 2.80 16.67 -10.08
CA SER A 160 3.57 16.87 -11.31
C SER A 160 2.77 17.64 -12.37
N ILE A 161 1.51 17.26 -12.61
CA ILE A 161 0.65 17.97 -13.58
C ILE A 161 0.41 19.41 -13.13
N ALA A 162 0.08 19.62 -11.85
CA ALA A 162 -0.15 20.96 -11.30
C ALA A 162 1.12 21.82 -11.36
N GLY A 163 2.29 21.25 -11.07
CA GLY A 163 3.58 21.93 -11.15
C GLY A 163 3.94 22.34 -12.59
N MET A 164 3.74 21.45 -13.57
CA MET A 164 3.97 21.76 -14.99
C MET A 164 3.02 22.87 -15.49
N ALA A 165 1.72 22.77 -15.17
CA ALA A 165 0.74 23.78 -15.56
C ALA A 165 1.01 25.14 -14.88
N GLY A 166 1.33 25.13 -13.59
CA GLY A 166 1.68 26.35 -12.85
C GLY A 166 2.97 27.00 -13.36
N GLY A 167 4.00 26.20 -13.66
CA GLY A 167 5.25 26.68 -14.26
C GLY A 167 5.04 27.30 -15.64
N ALA A 168 4.24 26.66 -16.51
CA ALA A 168 3.91 27.21 -17.83
C ALA A 168 3.12 28.53 -17.72
N ALA A 169 2.15 28.61 -16.81
CA ALA A 169 1.38 29.83 -16.58
C ALA A 169 2.26 30.97 -16.05
N LEU A 170 3.19 30.67 -15.12
CA LEU A 170 4.14 31.65 -14.60
C LEU A 170 5.08 32.14 -15.71
N LEU A 171 5.61 31.23 -16.53
CA LEU A 171 6.46 31.58 -17.67
C LEU A 171 5.70 32.50 -18.65
N ALA A 172 4.45 32.17 -18.97
CA ALA A 172 3.60 32.98 -19.85
C ALA A 172 3.31 34.37 -19.27
N ALA A 173 3.09 34.47 -17.95
CA ALA A 173 2.92 35.75 -17.28
C ALA A 173 4.20 36.60 -17.32
N CYS A 174 5.37 35.98 -17.10
CA CYS A 174 6.66 36.66 -17.20
C CYS A 174 6.94 37.15 -18.62
N THR A 175 6.68 36.34 -19.66
CA THR A 175 6.86 36.78 -21.05
C THR A 175 5.90 37.91 -21.43
N ALA A 176 4.64 37.84 -20.99
CA ALA A 176 3.68 38.93 -21.20
C ALA A 176 4.12 40.24 -20.51
N LEU A 177 4.68 40.15 -19.30
CA LEU A 177 5.19 41.31 -18.58
C LEU A 177 6.41 41.94 -19.29
N VAL A 178 7.37 41.11 -19.72
CA VAL A 178 8.54 41.59 -20.48
C VAL A 178 8.11 42.25 -21.80
N ALA A 179 7.16 41.66 -22.52
CA ALA A 179 6.61 42.24 -23.74
C ALA A 179 5.93 43.61 -23.50
N ARG A 180 5.26 43.80 -22.35
CA ARG A 180 4.69 45.11 -21.96
C ARG A 180 5.77 46.15 -21.68
N THR A 181 6.88 45.78 -21.06
CA THR A 181 7.99 46.72 -20.79
C THR A 181 8.81 47.12 -22.02
N SER A 182 8.66 46.39 -23.13
CA SER A 182 9.42 46.62 -24.38
C SER A 182 8.58 47.20 -25.52
N GLY A 183 7.27 47.41 -25.33
CA GLY A 183 6.39 48.07 -26.30
C GLY A 183 6.29 49.60 -26.07
N PRO A 184 6.18 50.41 -27.14
CA PRO A 184 5.91 51.84 -26.99
C PRO A 184 4.54 52.06 -26.36
N ALA A 185 4.45 52.98 -25.40
CA ALA A 185 3.21 53.39 -24.74
C ALA A 185 2.19 53.82 -25.81
N SER A 186 1.19 52.98 -26.07
CA SER A 186 0.07 53.28 -26.96
C SER A 186 -1.23 53.25 -26.17
N ASP A 187 -2.08 54.19 -26.54
CA ASP A 187 -3.20 54.72 -25.77
C ASP A 187 -4.18 53.68 -25.22
N ILE A 188 -4.70 53.99 -24.03
CA ILE A 188 -5.72 53.22 -23.31
C ILE A 188 -7.01 53.23 -24.14
N ALA A 189 -7.17 52.20 -24.99
CA ALA A 189 -8.44 51.90 -25.63
C ALA A 189 -9.41 51.32 -24.59
N SER A 190 -10.62 51.87 -24.52
CA SER A 190 -11.75 51.48 -23.69
C SER A 190 -12.22 50.04 -24.00
N GLY A 191 -11.47 49.05 -23.52
CA GLY A 191 -11.82 47.64 -23.57
C GLY A 191 -12.64 47.22 -22.35
N SER A 192 -13.60 46.32 -22.57
CA SER A 192 -14.45 45.66 -21.55
C SER A 192 -13.72 45.36 -20.23
N GLY A 193 -14.44 45.29 -19.10
CA GLY A 193 -13.85 45.12 -17.75
C GLY A 193 -12.82 43.98 -17.60
N TRP A 194 -12.85 42.97 -18.47
CA TRP A 194 -11.82 41.93 -18.56
C TRP A 194 -10.46 42.45 -19.05
N ASN A 195 -10.42 43.37 -20.00
CA ASN A 195 -9.17 44.00 -20.46
C ASN A 195 -8.55 44.87 -19.35
N ALA A 196 -9.36 45.66 -18.65
CA ALA A 196 -8.89 46.45 -17.52
C ALA A 196 -8.36 45.56 -16.37
N PHE A 197 -9.05 44.44 -16.10
CA PHE A 197 -8.60 43.46 -15.11
C PHE A 197 -7.28 42.80 -15.51
N LEU A 198 -7.15 42.30 -16.74
CA LEU A 198 -5.91 41.67 -17.22
C LEU A 198 -4.75 42.67 -17.35
N GLN A 199 -5.05 43.95 -17.55
CA GLN A 199 -4.06 45.02 -17.58
C GLN A 199 -3.61 45.49 -16.19
N SER A 200 -4.39 45.20 -15.14
CA SER A 200 -4.04 45.53 -13.76
C SER A 200 -2.85 44.70 -13.26
N ASP A 201 -2.03 45.29 -12.37
CA ASP A 201 -0.83 44.64 -11.82
C ASP A 201 -1.12 43.34 -11.06
N TYR A 202 -2.37 43.13 -10.64
CA TYR A 202 -2.79 42.00 -9.82
C TYR A 202 -3.72 41.01 -10.56
N GLY A 203 -4.21 41.36 -11.76
CA GLY A 203 -5.23 40.55 -12.45
C GLY A 203 -4.70 39.20 -12.96
N ILE A 204 -3.53 39.20 -13.60
CA ILE A 204 -2.89 37.97 -14.08
C ILE A 204 -2.47 37.06 -12.91
N PRO A 205 -1.79 37.56 -11.84
CA PRO A 205 -1.50 36.76 -10.65
C PRO A 205 -2.75 36.14 -9.99
N LEU A 206 -3.83 36.90 -9.84
CA LEU A 206 -5.08 36.39 -9.26
C LEU A 206 -5.74 35.32 -10.13
N LEU A 207 -5.68 35.47 -11.46
CA LEU A 207 -6.16 34.45 -12.40
C LEU A 207 -5.36 33.14 -12.27
N ILE A 208 -4.04 33.23 -12.13
CA ILE A 208 -3.17 32.05 -11.94
C ILE A 208 -3.52 31.34 -10.64
N VAL A 209 -3.67 32.08 -9.53
CA VAL A 209 -4.06 31.51 -8.24
C VAL A 209 -5.45 30.87 -8.33
N ALA A 210 -6.41 31.51 -9.00
CA ALA A 210 -7.76 30.98 -9.19
C ALA A 210 -7.79 29.71 -10.05
N ILE A 211 -7.02 29.68 -11.15
CA ILE A 211 -6.87 28.49 -12.00
C ILE A 211 -6.21 27.35 -11.21
N PHE A 212 -5.17 27.65 -10.42
CA PHE A 212 -4.49 26.65 -9.60
C PHE A 212 -5.43 26.07 -8.52
N ALA A 213 -6.18 26.93 -7.83
CA ALA A 213 -7.20 26.50 -6.88
C ALA A 213 -8.30 25.66 -7.55
N LEU A 214 -8.74 26.04 -8.76
CA LEU A 214 -9.73 25.29 -9.53
C LEU A 214 -9.20 23.92 -9.97
N LEU A 215 -7.94 23.82 -10.43
CA LEU A 215 -7.33 22.55 -10.82
C LEU A 215 -7.17 21.61 -9.62
N ILE A 216 -6.80 22.13 -8.45
CA ILE A 216 -6.77 21.35 -7.21
C ILE A 216 -8.18 20.87 -6.86
N LEU A 217 -9.18 21.75 -6.89
CA LEU A 217 -10.57 21.42 -6.59
C LEU A 217 -11.11 20.35 -7.54
N VAL A 218 -10.92 20.51 -8.85
CA VAL A 218 -11.32 19.53 -9.88
C VAL A 218 -10.59 18.22 -9.68
N GLY A 219 -9.28 18.26 -9.39
CA GLY A 219 -8.50 17.07 -9.04
C GLY A 219 -9.05 16.33 -7.83
N MET A 220 -9.43 17.05 -6.77
CA MET A 220 -10.06 16.48 -5.57
C MET A 220 -11.44 15.90 -5.87
N LEU A 221 -12.26 16.58 -6.69
CA LEU A 221 -13.59 16.09 -7.10
C LEU A 221 -13.49 14.86 -8.00
N LEU A 222 -12.54 14.81 -8.92
CA LEU A 222 -12.27 13.64 -9.75
C LEU A 222 -11.70 12.48 -8.93
N ALA A 223 -10.85 12.74 -7.93
CA ALA A 223 -10.37 11.74 -7.00
C ALA A 223 -11.52 11.19 -6.14
N ARG A 224 -12.44 12.04 -5.66
CA ARG A 224 -13.66 11.63 -4.94
C ARG A 224 -14.61 10.82 -5.83
N ARG A 225 -14.81 11.23 -7.09
CA ARG A 225 -15.58 10.49 -8.09
C ARG A 225 -14.93 9.15 -8.45
N ARG A 226 -13.60 9.08 -8.51
CA ARG A 226 -12.86 7.83 -8.72
C ARG A 226 -12.79 6.96 -7.48
N ALA A 227 -12.85 7.51 -6.27
CA ALA A 227 -12.97 6.73 -5.05
C ALA A 227 -14.38 6.11 -4.94
N SER A 228 -15.41 6.85 -5.35
CA SER A 228 -16.79 6.34 -5.44
C SER A 228 -17.05 5.42 -6.63
N ALA A 229 -16.34 5.59 -7.76
CA ALA A 229 -16.37 4.67 -8.91
C ALA A 229 -15.33 3.54 -8.83
N GLY A 230 -14.33 3.68 -7.95
CA GLY A 230 -13.18 2.78 -7.76
C GLY A 230 -13.53 1.52 -6.98
N SER A 231 -14.66 1.54 -6.27
CA SER A 231 -15.37 0.32 -5.86
C SER A 231 -15.73 -0.58 -7.05
N GLY A 232 -15.78 -0.05 -8.29
CA GLY A 232 -15.98 -0.82 -9.53
C GLY A 232 -14.81 -0.81 -10.52
N ALA A 233 -13.84 0.11 -10.41
CA ALA A 233 -12.78 0.29 -11.41
C ALA A 233 -11.54 -0.61 -11.22
N GLY A 234 -11.28 -1.12 -10.01
CA GLY A 234 -10.26 -2.15 -9.77
C GLY A 234 -10.52 -3.39 -10.63
N SER A 235 -11.79 -3.69 -10.89
CA SER A 235 -12.25 -4.77 -11.77
C SER A 235 -11.97 -4.50 -13.27
N ARG A 236 -11.96 -3.23 -13.72
CA ARG A 236 -11.84 -2.85 -15.14
C ARG A 236 -10.40 -2.77 -15.67
N ALA A 237 -9.42 -2.41 -14.84
CA ALA A 237 -8.01 -2.41 -15.24
C ALA A 237 -7.49 -3.84 -15.43
N VAL A 238 -7.97 -4.78 -14.61
CA VAL A 238 -7.73 -6.24 -14.77
C VAL A 238 -8.47 -6.78 -16.00
N ALA A 239 -9.70 -6.32 -16.28
CA ALA A 239 -10.45 -6.71 -17.48
C ALA A 239 -9.77 -6.29 -18.80
N ARG A 240 -9.04 -5.15 -18.82
CA ARG A 240 -8.31 -4.69 -20.03
C ARG A 240 -7.05 -5.51 -20.32
N ARG A 241 -6.51 -6.22 -19.32
CA ARG A 241 -5.45 -7.23 -19.49
C ARG A 241 -6.04 -8.61 -19.85
N ARG A 242 -7.21 -8.98 -19.28
CA ARG A 242 -7.96 -10.20 -19.65
C ARG A 242 -8.51 -10.20 -21.08
N ARG A 243 -8.84 -9.05 -21.68
CA ARG A 243 -9.31 -8.97 -23.08
C ARG A 243 -8.28 -9.39 -24.13
N ARG A 244 -7.02 -9.60 -23.75
CA ARG A 244 -5.99 -10.17 -24.62
C ARG A 244 -5.94 -11.71 -24.56
N ASP A 245 -6.52 -12.30 -23.51
CA ASP A 245 -6.32 -13.72 -23.17
C ASP A 245 -7.63 -14.52 -23.04
N ASP A 246 -8.80 -13.92 -23.28
CA ASP A 246 -10.09 -14.60 -23.06
C ASP A 246 -11.05 -14.40 -24.25
N SER A 247 -10.65 -14.95 -25.39
CA SER A 247 -11.57 -15.36 -26.45
C SER A 247 -12.08 -16.77 -26.16
N SER A 248 -12.79 -16.98 -25.05
CA SER A 248 -13.64 -18.16 -24.88
C SER A 248 -14.55 -18.07 -23.64
N ARG A 249 -15.87 -18.14 -23.89
CA ARG A 249 -16.95 -18.62 -22.99
C ARG A 249 -17.64 -17.61 -22.07
N ASP A 250 -18.68 -17.04 -22.66
CA ASP A 250 -20.09 -16.94 -22.25
C ASP A 250 -20.57 -17.47 -20.88
N SER A 251 -21.12 -16.51 -20.10
CA SER A 251 -22.56 -16.39 -19.70
C SER A 251 -23.09 -16.88 -18.34
N SER A 252 -23.98 -16.01 -17.81
CA SER A 252 -24.94 -16.08 -16.67
C SER A 252 -24.35 -15.88 -15.25
N GLY A 253 -24.90 -15.07 -14.33
CA GLY A 253 -26.06 -14.17 -14.30
C GLY A 253 -26.66 -14.08 -12.87
N GLY A 254 -26.91 -12.87 -12.34
CA GLY A 254 -27.71 -12.58 -11.11
C GLY A 254 -26.88 -12.14 -9.88
N SER A 255 -26.68 -10.86 -9.56
CA SER A 255 -27.59 -9.78 -9.09
C SER A 255 -28.08 -9.94 -7.65
N PHE A 256 -27.53 -9.10 -6.76
CA PHE A 256 -27.91 -8.90 -5.36
C PHE A 256 -28.12 -7.39 -5.14
N ASP A 257 -29.24 -7.02 -4.51
CA ASP A 257 -29.53 -5.66 -4.03
C ASP A 257 -29.36 -5.66 -2.50
N SER A 258 -28.39 -4.93 -1.95
CA SER A 258 -28.46 -3.53 -1.54
C SER A 258 -29.24 -3.30 -0.24
N TRP A 259 -28.51 -2.98 0.84
CA TRP A 259 -28.94 -1.91 1.74
C TRP A 259 -27.74 -1.24 2.42
N SER A 260 -27.89 0.07 2.56
CA SER A 260 -26.92 1.10 2.89
C SER A 260 -27.20 1.70 4.27
N SER A 261 -26.26 2.54 4.71
CA SER A 261 -26.31 3.52 5.83
C SER A 261 -25.92 2.99 7.22
N ALA A 262 -25.29 3.74 8.11
CA ALA A 262 -24.52 4.99 8.09
C ALA A 262 -23.98 5.19 9.52
N GLY A 263 -22.93 6.00 9.69
CA GLY A 263 -22.52 6.57 10.98
C GLY A 263 -21.52 5.71 11.77
N GLY A 264 -20.53 6.26 12.46
CA GLY A 264 -20.13 7.63 12.76
C GLY A 264 -18.87 7.53 13.61
N ASN A 265 -18.02 8.54 13.50
CA ASN A 265 -16.65 8.60 14.03
C ASN A 265 -16.54 8.44 15.56
N THR A 266 -15.40 7.93 16.04
CA THR A 266 -14.49 8.63 16.98
C THR A 266 -13.17 7.84 17.19
N ALA A 267 -12.10 8.60 17.42
CA ALA A 267 -10.71 8.20 17.66
C ALA A 267 -10.57 7.48 19.03
N ALA A 268 -9.45 6.96 19.52
CA ALA A 268 -8.04 7.02 19.19
C ALA A 268 -7.33 5.91 20.01
N ALA A 269 -6.04 5.72 19.74
CA ALA A 269 -5.00 5.22 20.64
C ALA A 269 -5.22 3.85 21.30
N GLY A 270 -4.44 2.86 20.86
CA GLY A 270 -4.06 1.73 21.71
C GLY A 270 -3.25 2.28 22.89
N GLY A 271 -3.94 2.63 23.97
CA GLY A 271 -3.33 2.76 25.28
C GLY A 271 -3.19 1.36 25.85
N ALA A 272 -1.97 0.82 25.86
CA ALA A 272 -1.64 -0.27 26.76
C ALA A 272 -1.57 0.35 28.18
N ALA A 273 -2.64 0.23 28.96
CA ALA A 273 -2.60 0.51 30.38
C ALA A 273 -1.99 -0.73 31.07
N PHE A 274 -0.76 -0.59 31.56
CA PHE A 274 -0.09 -1.64 32.32
C PHE A 274 -0.44 -1.47 33.81
N ALA A 275 -1.15 -2.45 34.38
CA ALA A 275 -1.19 -2.65 35.83
C ALA A 275 -0.07 -3.64 36.16
N ALA A 276 0.98 -3.14 36.81
CA ALA A 276 2.14 -3.92 37.21
C ALA A 276 1.78 -4.93 38.30
N GLY A 277 2.22 -6.17 38.12
CA GLY A 277 2.13 -7.23 39.12
C GLY A 277 2.59 -8.56 38.55
N GLY A 278 3.90 -8.81 38.57
CA GLY A 278 4.46 -10.09 38.15
C GLY A 278 5.95 -10.01 37.88
N ASP A 279 6.72 -10.43 38.88
CA ASP A 279 8.17 -10.56 38.92
C ASP A 279 8.73 -11.35 37.73
N PHE A 280 9.56 -10.72 36.90
CA PHE A 280 10.36 -11.39 35.88
C PHE A 280 11.83 -11.10 36.16
N GLY A 281 12.44 -12.00 36.94
CA GLY A 281 13.88 -12.11 37.04
C GLY A 281 14.45 -12.78 35.79
N GLY A 282 15.59 -12.27 35.31
CA GLY A 282 16.42 -13.01 34.37
C GLY A 282 17.28 -12.17 33.44
N GLY A 283 18.47 -11.78 33.92
CA GLY A 283 19.72 -11.79 33.15
C GLY A 283 19.91 -10.71 32.09
N GLY A 284 20.64 -9.66 32.47
CA GLY A 284 21.16 -8.67 31.54
C GLY A 284 22.19 -9.25 30.55
N ALA A 285 22.16 -8.71 29.34
CA ALA A 285 23.29 -8.66 28.43
C ALA A 285 23.38 -7.22 27.93
N ASP A 286 24.33 -6.50 28.50
CA ASP A 286 24.88 -5.23 28.09
C ASP A 286 25.56 -5.37 26.72
N ALA A 287 25.02 -4.71 25.70
CA ALA A 287 25.73 -4.46 24.46
C ALA A 287 25.86 -2.94 24.28
N SER A 288 27.07 -2.45 24.57
CA SER A 288 27.54 -1.10 24.28
C SER A 288 27.41 -0.80 22.78
N TRP A 289 26.79 0.33 22.45
CA TRP A 289 26.82 0.90 21.10
C TRP A 289 27.93 1.95 21.10
N ASP A 290 29.09 1.58 20.56
CA ASP A 290 30.15 2.55 20.27
C ASP A 290 30.21 2.81 18.76
N ASP A 291 29.89 4.05 18.40
CA ASP A 291 30.13 4.65 17.11
C ASP A 291 31.64 4.89 16.91
N GLY A 292 32.18 4.44 15.78
CA GLY A 292 33.57 4.68 15.38
C GLY A 292 33.68 5.00 13.90
N ALA A 293 33.74 6.29 13.59
CA ALA A 293 34.05 6.81 12.26
C ALA A 293 35.57 6.84 12.00
N GLY A 294 35.95 6.61 10.73
CA GLY A 294 37.29 6.84 10.15
C GLY A 294 38.01 5.54 9.75
N GLY A 295 38.55 5.35 8.54
CA GLY A 295 38.65 6.16 7.34
C GLY A 295 39.45 5.42 6.26
N SER A 296 39.62 6.11 5.12
CA SER A 296 40.58 5.91 4.01
C SER A 296 40.44 4.71 3.05
N ASP A 297 40.19 5.09 1.79
CA ASP A 297 40.41 4.33 0.55
C ASP A 297 41.89 3.97 0.32
N SER A 298 42.15 2.84 -0.35
CA SER A 298 42.83 2.77 -1.67
C SER A 298 43.41 1.38 -2.00
N GLY A 299 43.18 0.95 -3.24
CA GLY A 299 44.11 0.14 -4.04
C GLY A 299 44.10 -1.38 -3.88
N GLY A 300 43.63 -2.10 -4.90
CA GLY A 300 43.81 -3.54 -4.98
C GLY A 300 43.14 -4.20 -6.18
N ASP A 301 43.65 -3.92 -7.39
CA ASP A 301 43.38 -4.70 -8.58
C ASP A 301 43.81 -6.17 -8.37
N SER A 302 42.93 -7.12 -8.68
CA SER A 302 43.34 -8.47 -9.06
C SER A 302 42.32 -9.03 -10.05
N GLY A 303 42.75 -9.08 -11.31
CA GLY A 303 42.05 -9.79 -12.36
C GLY A 303 42.18 -11.30 -12.16
N CYS A 304 41.06 -11.99 -12.34
CA CYS A 304 41.04 -13.45 -12.51
C CYS A 304 40.39 -13.76 -13.85
N SER A 305 41.24 -14.26 -14.74
CA SER A 305 40.94 -14.86 -16.03
C SER A 305 40.00 -16.05 -15.89
N SER A 306 38.98 -16.10 -16.76
CA SER A 306 38.30 -17.36 -17.09
C SER A 306 38.26 -17.48 -18.61
N GLY A 307 39.20 -18.27 -19.13
CA GLY A 307 39.11 -18.85 -20.45
C GLY A 307 38.23 -20.09 -20.37
N CYS A 308 37.21 -20.17 -21.22
CA CYS A 308 36.60 -21.43 -21.60
C CYS A 308 36.57 -21.47 -23.13
N GLY A 309 37.41 -22.34 -23.68
CA GLY A 309 37.48 -22.63 -25.10
C GLY A 309 36.23 -23.37 -25.59
N GLY A 310 35.96 -23.19 -26.88
CA GLY A 310 35.04 -24.04 -27.63
C GLY A 310 35.77 -25.17 -28.35
N CYS A 311 35.04 -26.28 -28.52
CA CYS A 311 35.10 -27.34 -29.53
C CYS A 311 33.65 -27.90 -29.55
N GLY A 312 32.92 -28.21 -30.63
CA GLY A 312 33.25 -28.56 -32.01
C GLY A 312 32.89 -30.05 -32.26
N GLY A 313 31.95 -30.32 -33.17
CA GLY A 313 31.62 -31.65 -33.78
C GLY A 313 30.75 -32.57 -32.91
N ASP A 314 29.73 -33.28 -33.41
CA ASP A 314 29.38 -33.74 -34.77
C ASP A 314 27.88 -33.54 -35.10
#